data_AF-A0A9X1DIX3-F1
#
_entry.id   AF-A0A9X1DIX3-F1
#
_cell.length_a   1.000
_cell.length_b   1.000
_cell.length_c   1.000
_cell.angle_alpha   90.00
_cell.angle_beta   90.00
_cell.angle_gamma   90.00
#
_symmetry.space_group_name_H-M   'P 1'
#
loop_
_entity.id
_entity.type
_entity.pdbx_description
1 polymer ?
#
loop_
_entity_poly.entity_id
_entity_poly.type
_entity_poly.pdbx_seq_one_letter_code
_entity_poly.pdbx_strand_id
1 'polypeptide(L)'
;MEPILVKIKELVGKFDTNCPFKIAQHLGIQVIYEDLGKTLGYFSQFCRIKIIHINENTNEYQRRFICAHELAHALLHPNANTPFLKKNTLFSTDKIELEANLFAIRLLFSDHYFNEQISFEDAVDLYGIPKKFILDNLKGD
;
A
#
# COMPACT_ATOMS: atom_id res chain seq x y z
N MET A 1 -0.25 -3.46 -15.24
CA MET A 1 0.91 -3.02 -14.43
C MET A 1 1.43 -1.64 -14.85
N GLU A 2 1.59 -1.35 -16.14
CA GLU A 2 2.07 -0.05 -16.63
C GLU A 2 1.35 1.19 -16.04
N PRO A 3 0.02 1.19 -15.85
CA PRO A 3 -0.68 2.35 -15.28
C PRO A 3 -0.28 2.68 -13.83
N ILE A 4 0.11 1.69 -13.04
CA ILE A 4 0.51 1.86 -11.63
C ILE A 4 1.89 2.53 -11.55
N LEU A 5 2.83 2.14 -12.40
CA LEU A 5 4.17 2.70 -12.42
C LEU A 5 4.16 4.18 -12.83
N VAL A 6 3.35 4.55 -13.83
CA VAL A 6 3.17 5.95 -14.25
C VAL A 6 2.60 6.77 -13.09
N LYS A 7 1.54 6.29 -12.43
CA LYS A 7 0.92 6.93 -11.28
C LYS A 7 1.91 7.18 -10.14
N ILE A 8 2.77 6.20 -9.85
CA ILE A 8 3.78 6.33 -8.79
C ILE A 8 4.82 7.39 -9.16
N LYS A 9 5.34 7.37 -10.39
CA LYS A 9 6.28 8.40 -10.88
C LYS A 9 5.67 9.80 -10.78
N GLU A 10 4.41 9.96 -11.15
CA GLU A 10 3.68 11.23 -11.02
C GLU A 10 3.55 11.66 -9.56
N LEU A 11 3.13 10.77 -8.65
CA LEU A 11 2.97 11.08 -7.23
C LEU A 11 4.29 11.46 -6.57
N VAL A 12 5.33 10.66 -6.80
CA VAL A 12 6.66 10.86 -6.22
C VAL A 12 7.28 12.14 -6.77
N GLY A 13 7.21 12.37 -8.09
CA GLY A 13 7.71 13.60 -8.69
C GLY A 13 6.92 14.85 -8.27
N LYS A 14 5.61 14.72 -8.04
CA LYS A 14 4.75 15.84 -7.60
C LYS A 14 4.98 16.22 -6.14
N PHE A 15 5.18 15.25 -5.26
CA PHE A 15 5.29 15.47 -3.81
C PHE A 15 6.72 15.37 -3.27
N ASP A 16 7.70 15.10 -4.15
CA ASP A 16 9.12 14.94 -3.84
C ASP A 16 9.38 13.96 -2.68
N THR A 17 8.60 12.87 -2.65
CA THR A 17 8.71 11.86 -1.60
C THR A 17 8.02 10.56 -2.00
N ASN A 18 8.55 9.44 -1.53
CA ASN A 18 7.91 8.12 -1.59
C ASN A 18 7.29 7.70 -0.25
N CYS A 19 7.31 8.59 0.76
CA CYS A 19 6.73 8.29 2.06
C CYS A 19 5.20 8.31 1.97
N PRO A 20 4.51 7.17 2.19
CA PRO A 20 3.06 7.09 2.00
C PRO A 20 2.31 8.02 2.97
N PHE A 21 2.82 8.23 4.18
CA PHE A 21 2.25 9.17 5.15
C PHE A 21 2.30 10.62 4.65
N LYS A 22 3.45 11.04 4.09
CA LYS A 22 3.58 12.38 3.52
C LYS A 22 2.68 12.54 2.30
N ILE A 23 2.61 11.54 1.42
CA ILE A 23 1.73 11.58 0.25
C ILE A 23 0.26 11.67 0.69
N ALA A 24 -0.17 10.85 1.65
CA ALA A 24 -1.52 10.90 2.23
C ALA A 24 -1.84 12.30 2.78
N GLN A 25 -0.91 12.90 3.52
CA GLN A 25 -1.03 14.26 4.04
C GLN A 25 -1.22 15.29 2.92
N HIS A 26 -0.39 15.27 1.87
CA HIS A 26 -0.52 16.19 0.72
C HIS A 26 -1.84 16.02 -0.04
N LEU A 27 -2.40 14.81 -0.02
CA LEU A 27 -3.69 14.50 -0.64
C LEU A 27 -4.89 14.81 0.27
N GLY A 28 -4.67 15.31 1.49
CA GLY A 28 -5.73 15.58 2.46
C GLY A 28 -6.39 14.30 3.01
N ILE A 29 -5.69 13.16 2.95
CA ILE A 29 -6.14 11.89 3.51
C ILE A 29 -5.64 11.82 4.95
N GLN A 30 -6.56 11.65 5.90
CA GLN A 30 -6.21 11.54 7.31
C GLN A 30 -5.63 10.15 7.59
N VAL A 31 -4.62 10.07 8.44
CA VAL A 31 -4.08 8.79 8.93
C VAL A 31 -4.31 8.74 10.43
N ILE A 32 -5.02 7.73 10.90
CA ILE A 32 -5.30 7.53 12.33
C ILE A 32 -4.81 6.17 12.80
N TYR A 33 -4.40 6.12 14.07
CA TYR A 33 -3.95 4.90 14.74
C TYR A 33 -4.97 4.51 15.80
N GLU A 34 -5.35 3.23 15.81
CA GLU A 34 -6.33 2.69 16.76
C GLU A 34 -6.14 1.18 16.97
N ASP A 35 -6.71 0.62 18.04
CA ASP A 35 -6.73 -0.83 18.24
C ASP A 35 -7.76 -1.50 17.32
N LEU A 36 -7.26 -2.11 16.25
CA LEU A 36 -8.07 -2.83 15.25
C LEU A 36 -8.11 -4.35 15.50
N GLY A 37 -7.64 -4.82 16.66
CA GLY A 37 -7.53 -6.23 16.98
C GLY A 37 -6.65 -6.99 15.98
N LYS A 38 -7.24 -7.88 15.20
CA LYS A 38 -6.52 -8.70 14.19
C LYS A 38 -6.40 -8.03 12.82
N THR A 39 -7.07 -6.91 12.61
CA THR A 39 -7.02 -6.14 11.37
C THR A 39 -5.80 -5.24 11.41
N LEU A 40 -5.02 -5.16 10.33
CA LEU A 40 -3.79 -4.37 10.28
C LEU A 40 -4.06 -2.91 9.89
N GLY A 41 -5.06 -2.68 9.05
CA GLY A 41 -5.52 -1.36 8.62
C GLY A 41 -6.76 -1.44 7.74
N TYR A 42 -7.30 -0.30 7.36
CA TYR A 42 -8.29 -0.19 6.29
C TYR A 42 -8.46 1.26 5.83
N PHE A 43 -8.82 1.45 4.58
CA PHE A 43 -9.27 2.72 4.02
C PHE A 43 -10.78 2.89 4.19
N SER A 44 -11.22 4.09 4.58
CA SER A 44 -12.62 4.48 4.60
C SER A 44 -12.84 5.87 3.98
N GLN A 45 -14.03 6.08 3.45
CA GLN A 45 -14.47 7.39 2.94
C GLN A 45 -15.88 7.70 3.38
N PHE A 46 -16.06 8.81 4.10
CA PHE A 46 -17.38 9.30 4.53
C PHE A 46 -17.51 10.79 4.21
N CYS A 47 -18.60 11.21 3.56
CA CYS A 47 -18.83 12.62 3.19
C CYS A 47 -17.63 13.30 2.49
N ARG A 48 -16.93 12.57 1.59
CA ARG A 48 -15.69 13.00 0.89
C ARG A 48 -14.45 13.15 1.78
N ILE A 49 -14.56 12.89 3.08
CA ILE A 49 -13.42 12.78 3.99
C ILE A 49 -12.83 11.38 3.82
N LYS A 50 -11.54 11.32 3.50
CA LYS A 50 -10.77 10.09 3.29
C LYS A 50 -9.91 9.81 4.51
N ILE A 51 -9.97 8.59 5.03
CA ILE A 51 -9.25 8.19 6.24
C ILE A 51 -8.57 6.84 6.01
N ILE A 52 -7.30 6.76 6.35
CA ILE A 52 -6.52 5.52 6.46
C ILE A 52 -6.43 5.20 7.96
N HIS A 53 -6.96 4.04 8.32
CA HIS A 53 -6.92 3.50 9.67
C HIS A 53 -5.77 2.50 9.75
N ILE A 54 -4.91 2.61 10.76
CA ILE A 54 -3.75 1.72 10.96
C ILE A 54 -3.81 1.17 12.38
N ASN A 55 -3.59 -0.14 12.51
CA ASN A 55 -3.56 -0.78 13.82
C ASN A 55 -2.34 -0.30 14.62
N GLU A 56 -2.58 0.29 15.78
CA GLU A 56 -1.54 0.81 16.68
C GLU A 56 -0.56 -0.27 17.15
N ASN A 57 -0.97 -1.54 17.16
CA ASN A 57 -0.13 -2.67 17.58
C ASN A 57 0.89 -3.12 16.52
N THR A 58 0.91 -2.48 15.34
CA THR A 58 1.88 -2.79 14.28
C THR A 58 3.19 -2.02 14.45
N ASN A 59 4.32 -2.60 14.04
CA ASN A 59 5.62 -1.92 14.08
C ASN A 59 5.77 -0.89 12.95
N GLU A 60 6.79 -0.04 13.01
CA GLU A 60 6.98 1.06 12.05
C GLU A 60 7.04 0.59 10.58
N TYR A 61 7.78 -0.49 10.29
CA TYR A 61 7.89 -1.05 8.94
C TYR A 61 6.53 -1.54 8.42
N GLN A 62 5.77 -2.23 9.27
CA GLN A 62 4.41 -2.67 8.96
C GLN A 62 3.49 -1.48 8.70
N ARG A 63 3.50 -0.46 9.56
CA ARG A 63 2.68 0.75 9.40
C ARG A 63 2.96 1.43 8.07
N ARG A 64 4.22 1.50 7.66
CA ARG A 64 4.63 2.09 6.39
C ARG A 64 4.06 1.31 5.20
N PHE A 65 4.11 -0.02 5.23
CA PHE A 65 3.49 -0.85 4.20
C PHE A 65 1.97 -0.72 4.18
N ILE A 66 1.32 -0.84 5.34
CA ILE A 66 -0.15 -0.70 5.48
C ILE A 66 -0.59 0.66 4.95
N CYS A 67 0.08 1.75 5.32
CA CYS A 67 -0.25 3.06 4.81
C CYS A 67 -0.13 3.15 3.28
N ALA A 68 0.90 2.55 2.68
CA ALA A 68 1.06 2.54 1.22
C ALA A 68 -0.02 1.70 0.52
N HIS A 69 -0.43 0.58 1.13
CA HIS A 69 -1.51 -0.28 0.65
C HIS A 69 -2.87 0.44 0.70
N GLU A 70 -3.23 1.02 1.85
CA GLU A 70 -4.50 1.75 1.99
C GLU A 70 -4.54 3.04 1.15
N LEU A 71 -3.38 3.67 0.94
CA LEU A 71 -3.25 4.79 0.00
C LEU A 71 -3.56 4.34 -1.43
N ALA A 72 -3.17 3.12 -1.83
CA ALA A 72 -3.52 2.56 -3.12
C ALA A 72 -5.04 2.42 -3.27
N HIS A 73 -5.74 1.90 -2.26
CA HIS A 73 -7.22 1.86 -2.27
C HIS A 73 -7.83 3.25 -2.42
N ALA A 74 -7.33 4.23 -1.67
CA ALA A 74 -7.81 5.61 -1.74
C ALA A 74 -7.65 6.28 -3.12
N LEU A 75 -6.65 5.83 -3.91
CA LEU A 75 -6.27 6.40 -5.19
C LEU A 75 -6.79 5.64 -6.41
N LEU A 76 -6.79 4.31 -6.35
CA LEU A 76 -7.15 3.41 -7.45
C LEU A 76 -8.59 2.90 -7.32
N HIS A 77 -9.08 2.74 -6.10
CA HIS A 77 -10.36 2.09 -5.82
C HIS A 77 -11.23 2.86 -4.81
N PRO A 78 -11.41 4.19 -4.93
CA PRO A 78 -12.06 5.01 -3.91
C PRO A 78 -13.55 4.68 -3.68
N ASN A 79 -14.20 4.01 -4.63
CA ASN A 79 -15.62 3.62 -4.56
C ASN A 79 -15.82 2.11 -4.36
N ALA A 80 -14.73 1.33 -4.25
CA ALA A 80 -14.87 -0.06 -3.88
C ALA A 80 -15.28 -0.13 -2.40
N ASN A 81 -16.20 -1.04 -2.06
CA ASN A 81 -16.36 -1.45 -0.67
C ASN A 81 -15.04 -2.12 -0.27
N THR A 82 -14.16 -1.38 0.40
CA THR A 82 -12.82 -1.85 0.72
C THR A 82 -12.91 -3.03 1.68
N PRO A 83 -12.39 -4.21 1.31
CA PRO A 83 -12.24 -5.29 2.26
C PRO A 83 -11.29 -4.82 3.36
N PHE A 84 -11.69 -4.93 4.63
CA PHE A 84 -10.80 -4.67 5.76
C PHE A 84 -9.52 -5.52 5.64
N LEU A 85 -8.34 -4.95 5.92
CA LEU A 85 -7.08 -5.68 5.92
C LEU A 85 -7.00 -6.61 7.14
N LYS A 86 -7.68 -7.76 7.09
CA LYS A 86 -7.46 -8.88 8.00
C LYS A 86 -6.11 -9.50 7.67
N LYS A 87 -5.50 -10.19 8.64
CA LYS A 87 -4.30 -11.02 8.40
C LYS A 87 -4.44 -11.89 7.14
N ASN A 88 -5.66 -12.30 6.78
CA ASN A 88 -5.96 -13.12 5.60
C ASN A 88 -6.19 -12.33 4.28
N THR A 89 -6.48 -11.03 4.32
CA THR A 89 -6.78 -10.23 3.10
C THR A 89 -5.54 -9.90 2.29
N LEU A 90 -4.38 -9.80 2.95
CA LEU A 90 -3.08 -9.81 2.27
C LEU A 90 -2.95 -11.01 1.31
N PHE A 91 -3.66 -12.12 1.58
CA PHE A 91 -3.69 -13.38 0.82
C PHE A 91 -4.85 -13.49 -0.17
N SER A 92 -5.56 -12.39 -0.43
CA SER A 92 -6.58 -12.38 -1.45
C SER A 92 -5.97 -12.34 -2.85
N THR A 93 -6.54 -13.13 -3.75
CA THR A 93 -6.27 -13.06 -5.19
C THR A 93 -7.21 -12.07 -5.89
N ASP A 94 -8.00 -11.31 -5.13
CA ASP A 94 -8.86 -10.27 -5.67
C ASP A 94 -8.00 -9.21 -6.36
N LYS A 95 -8.36 -8.84 -7.59
CA LYS A 95 -7.61 -7.90 -8.43
C LYS A 95 -7.31 -6.57 -7.72
N ILE A 96 -8.25 -6.07 -6.91
CA ILE A 96 -8.12 -4.82 -6.14
C ILE A 96 -6.98 -4.92 -5.10
N GLU A 97 -6.94 -6.01 -4.35
CA GLU A 97 -5.91 -6.27 -3.33
C GLU A 97 -4.53 -6.46 -3.97
N LEU A 98 -4.49 -7.12 -5.13
CA LEU A 98 -3.27 -7.28 -5.90
C LEU A 98 -2.73 -5.93 -6.41
N GLU A 99 -3.59 -5.09 -6.95
CA GLU A 99 -3.21 -3.74 -7.39
C GLU A 99 -2.73 -2.88 -6.20
N ALA A 100 -3.37 -3.00 -5.04
CA ALA A 100 -2.95 -2.30 -3.82
C ALA A 100 -1.59 -2.77 -3.29
N ASN A 101 -1.35 -4.08 -3.25
CA ASN A 101 -0.06 -4.66 -2.88
C ASN A 101 1.06 -4.22 -3.83
N LEU A 102 0.82 -4.31 -5.15
CA LEU A 102 1.81 -3.90 -6.15
C LEU A 102 2.12 -2.41 -6.04
N PHE A 103 1.10 -1.57 -5.86
CA PHE A 103 1.30 -0.14 -5.63
C PHE A 103 2.15 0.12 -4.39
N ALA A 104 1.83 -0.54 -3.26
CA ALA A 104 2.55 -0.37 -2.01
C ALA A 104 4.04 -0.70 -2.15
N ILE A 105 4.36 -1.87 -2.72
CA ILE A 105 5.74 -2.28 -3.00
C ILE A 105 6.40 -1.24 -3.88
N ARG A 106 5.82 -0.94 -5.05
CA ARG A 106 6.45 -0.05 -6.03
C ARG A 106 6.66 1.36 -5.49
N LEU A 107 5.76 1.88 -4.63
CA LEU A 107 5.92 3.18 -3.99
C LEU A 107 7.03 3.16 -2.95
N LEU A 108 7.04 2.20 -2.02
CA LEU A 108 8.05 2.15 -0.96
C LEU A 108 9.47 1.96 -1.48
N PHE A 109 9.57 1.40 -2.68
CA PHE A 109 10.81 1.10 -3.37
C PHE A 109 11.06 2.06 -4.56
N SER A 110 10.30 3.15 -4.68
CA SER A 110 10.35 4.06 -5.84
C SER A 110 11.50 5.06 -5.84
N ASP A 111 12.58 4.86 -5.07
CA ASP A 111 13.57 5.92 -4.90
C ASP A 111 14.22 6.35 -6.23
N HIS A 112 14.35 7.67 -6.39
CA HIS A 112 14.96 8.41 -7.51
C HIS A 112 16.41 7.98 -7.89
N TYR A 113 16.95 6.92 -7.30
CA TYR A 113 18.31 6.39 -7.49
C TYR A 113 18.43 4.85 -7.52
N PHE A 114 17.33 4.08 -7.45
CA PHE A 114 17.42 2.63 -7.69
C PHE A 114 17.14 2.33 -9.16
N ASN A 115 18.23 2.20 -9.92
CA ASN A 115 18.22 1.75 -11.31
C ASN A 115 18.10 0.22 -11.43
N GLU A 116 17.62 -0.45 -10.39
CA GLU A 116 17.61 -1.89 -10.31
C GLU A 116 16.25 -2.40 -9.89
N GLN A 117 15.87 -3.50 -10.54
CA GLN A 117 14.75 -4.33 -10.15
C GLN A 117 14.94 -4.69 -8.67
N ILE A 118 14.18 -4.05 -7.78
CA ILE A 118 14.14 -4.49 -6.40
C ILE A 118 13.56 -5.88 -6.40
N SER A 119 14.37 -6.83 -5.93
CA SER A 119 13.97 -8.22 -5.93
C SER A 119 12.85 -8.36 -4.92
N PHE A 120 11.94 -9.26 -5.22
CA PHE A 120 10.80 -9.49 -4.38
C PHE A 120 11.20 -10.10 -3.03
N GLU A 121 12.28 -10.87 -3.02
CA GLU A 121 12.99 -11.33 -1.84
C GLU A 121 13.37 -10.18 -0.89
N ASP A 122 13.84 -9.04 -1.41
CA ASP A 122 14.17 -7.88 -0.59
C ASP A 122 12.92 -7.29 0.10
N ALA A 123 11.77 -7.30 -0.58
CA ALA A 123 10.50 -6.86 0.01
C ALA A 123 9.98 -7.78 1.11
N VAL A 124 10.22 -9.09 0.98
CA VAL A 124 9.92 -10.10 2.02
C VAL A 124 10.75 -9.82 3.26
N ASP A 125 12.05 -9.62 3.09
CA ASP A 125 13.00 -9.52 4.18
C ASP A 125 12.93 -8.16 4.89
N LEU A 126 12.71 -7.05 4.16
CA LEU A 126 12.62 -5.70 4.74
C LEU A 126 11.28 -5.41 5.44
N TYR A 127 10.17 -5.88 4.88
CA TYR A 127 8.83 -5.51 5.38
C TYR A 127 8.08 -6.67 6.04
N GLY A 128 8.70 -7.86 6.09
CA GLY A 128 8.10 -9.05 6.68
C GLY A 128 6.89 -9.56 5.88
N ILE A 129 6.90 -9.36 4.55
CA ILE A 129 5.83 -9.77 3.65
C ILE A 129 6.06 -11.25 3.28
N PRO A 130 5.20 -12.22 3.63
CA PRO A 130 5.38 -13.62 3.25
C PRO A 130 5.66 -13.86 1.76
N LYS A 131 6.75 -14.58 1.45
CA LYS A 131 7.25 -14.88 0.10
C LYS A 131 6.22 -15.38 -0.92
N LYS A 132 5.20 -16.11 -0.46
CA LYS A 132 4.12 -16.63 -1.33
C LYS A 132 3.24 -15.52 -1.95
N PHE A 133 3.17 -14.35 -1.32
CA PHE A 133 2.44 -13.18 -1.85
C PHE A 133 2.99 -12.61 -3.13
N ILE A 134 4.20 -13.03 -3.48
CA ILE A 134 4.94 -12.45 -4.56
C ILE A 134 5.09 -13.43 -5.73
N LEU A 135 5.23 -14.71 -5.42
CA LEU A 135 5.34 -15.78 -6.42
C LEU A 135 4.05 -15.98 -7.24
N ASP A 136 2.88 -15.69 -6.67
CA ASP A 136 1.60 -15.75 -7.41
C ASP A 136 1.41 -14.58 -8.39
N ASN A 137 2.22 -13.52 -8.28
CA ASN A 137 2.16 -12.32 -9.14
C ASN A 137 3.07 -12.42 -10.39
N LEU A 138 3.79 -13.53 -10.55
CA LEU A 138 4.71 -13.80 -11.66
C LEU A 138 4.22 -14.89 -12.64
N LYS A 139 3.10 -15.56 -12.36
CA LYS A 139 2.54 -16.61 -13.24
C LYS A 139 1.44 -16.10 -14.19
N GLY A 140 1.43 -14.79 -14.46
CA GLY A 140 0.41 -14.11 -15.25
C GLY A 140 0.95 -13.41 -16.50
N ASP A 141 2.10 -13.86 -17.03
CA ASP A 141 2.52 -13.58 -18.41
C ASP A 141 2.07 -14.72 -19.33
#